data_AF-A0A0B2VEC3-F1
#
_entry.id   AF-A0A0B2VEC3-F1
#
_cell.length_a   1.000
_cell.length_b   1.000
_cell.length_c   1.000
_cell.angle_alpha   90.00
_cell.angle_beta   90.00
_cell.angle_gamma   90.00
#
_symmetry.space_group_name_H-M   'P 1'
#
loop_
_entity.id
_entity.type
_entity.pdbx_description
1 polymer ?
#
loop_
_entity_poly.entity_id
_entity_poly.type
_entity_poly.pdbx_seq_one_letter_code
_entity_poly.pdbx_strand_id
1 'polypeptide(L)'
;MKTGKCLGTDNIRPEHLKAGGLPLFKALAVRFSRYLSEKRKPAAWKKSRTILLMKKGDPENLSNYRPITLLSQTYKTSSRVVLNRITKDLDMFMSREQAGFRRGYSTVDHIHAVRQLVEKCNEFQIPLCLAFVDYKKAFDSVERNAVLNALDKCGVNPSTLISSGNDHGLQHGNQALQRPLLYHNISKGVRQARTSR
;
A
#
# COMPACT_ATOMS: atom_id res chain seq x y z
N MET A 1 15.30 4.00 -4.89
CA MET A 1 14.14 4.08 -5.82
C MET A 1 14.41 3.23 -7.06
N LYS A 2 13.45 2.42 -7.52
CA LYS A 2 13.55 1.68 -8.79
C LYS A 2 13.17 2.62 -9.96
N THR A 3 13.87 2.49 -11.09
CA THR A 3 13.63 3.26 -12.33
C THR A 3 12.53 2.60 -13.18
N GLY A 4 12.06 3.29 -14.22
CA GLY A 4 11.07 2.78 -15.19
C GLY A 4 9.65 2.69 -14.64
N LYS A 5 9.28 3.53 -13.67
CA LYS A 5 7.93 3.52 -13.08
C LYS A 5 7.01 4.53 -13.76
N CYS A 6 5.73 4.17 -13.86
CA CYS A 6 4.69 5.05 -14.40
C CYS A 6 4.56 6.34 -13.58
N LEU A 7 4.28 7.43 -14.29
CA LEU A 7 4.09 8.76 -13.76
C LEU A 7 2.83 8.88 -12.90
N GLY A 8 2.99 9.53 -11.75
CA GLY A 8 1.88 10.07 -10.97
C GLY A 8 1.27 11.32 -11.63
N THR A 9 0.38 11.98 -10.91
CA THR A 9 -0.25 13.24 -11.36
C THR A 9 0.70 14.44 -11.38
N ASP A 10 1.90 14.29 -10.82
CA ASP A 10 2.93 15.33 -10.74
C ASP A 10 3.91 15.32 -11.92
N ASN A 11 3.81 14.35 -12.84
CA ASN A 11 4.76 14.15 -13.95
C ASN A 11 6.24 14.02 -13.52
N ILE A 12 6.50 13.71 -12.25
CA ILE A 12 7.84 13.48 -11.72
C ILE A 12 8.16 11.99 -11.82
N ARG A 13 9.24 11.66 -12.54
CA ARG A 13 9.75 10.29 -12.61
C ARG A 13 10.72 10.00 -11.46
N PRO A 14 10.90 8.72 -11.05
CA PRO A 14 11.95 8.35 -10.09
C PRO A 14 13.35 8.81 -10.52
N GLU A 15 13.62 8.85 -11.83
CA GLU A 15 14.89 9.28 -12.42
C GLU A 15 15.16 10.76 -12.14
N HIS A 16 14.14 11.62 -12.20
CA HIS A 16 14.29 13.05 -11.89
C HIS A 16 14.74 13.25 -10.43
N LEU A 17 14.15 12.48 -9.51
CA LEU A 17 14.55 12.53 -8.10
C LEU A 17 15.97 12.01 -7.89
N LYS A 18 16.39 10.96 -8.63
CA LYS A 18 17.77 10.46 -8.56
C LYS A 18 18.77 11.47 -9.11
N ALA A 19 18.46 12.08 -10.25
CA ALA A 19 19.32 13.06 -10.92
C ALA A 19 19.55 14.32 -10.06
N GLY A 20 18.58 14.72 -9.24
CA GLY A 20 18.73 15.88 -8.35
C GLY A 20 19.74 15.72 -7.21
N GLY A 21 20.23 14.49 -6.96
CA GLY A 21 21.33 14.22 -6.04
C GLY A 21 21.12 14.71 -4.60
N LEU A 22 22.25 14.90 -3.90
CA LEU A 22 22.25 15.29 -2.48
C LEU A 22 21.52 16.62 -2.20
N PRO A 23 21.66 17.69 -3.01
CA PRO A 23 20.95 18.95 -2.76
C PRO A 23 19.43 18.77 -2.73
N LEU A 24 18.87 18.05 -3.72
CA LEU A 24 17.44 17.77 -3.76
C LEU A 24 17.00 16.92 -2.57
N PHE A 25 17.77 15.90 -2.21
CA PHE A 25 17.42 15.05 -1.06
C PHE A 25 17.42 15.82 0.26
N LYS A 26 18.37 16.74 0.47
CA LYS A 26 18.37 17.64 1.63
C LYS A 26 17.11 18.51 1.65
N ALA A 27 16.76 19.14 0.52
CA ALA A 27 15.56 19.96 0.42
C ALA A 27 14.28 19.15 0.69
N LEU A 28 14.17 17.94 0.13
CA LEU A 28 13.05 17.03 0.38
C LEU A 28 12.98 16.58 1.84
N ALA A 29 14.12 16.28 2.47
CA ALA A 29 14.16 15.88 3.87
C ALA A 29 13.64 17.00 4.79
N VAL A 30 14.11 18.24 4.60
CA VAL A 30 13.60 19.42 5.32
C VAL A 30 12.09 19.55 5.12
N ARG A 31 11.63 19.41 3.87
CA ARG A 31 10.22 19.56 3.55
C ARG A 31 9.35 18.45 4.16
N PHE A 32 9.81 17.20 4.14
CA PHE A 32 9.11 16.07 4.73
C PHE A 32 9.05 16.16 6.26
N SER A 33 10.13 16.57 6.91
CA SER A 33 10.13 16.83 8.35
C SER A 33 9.11 17.90 8.73
N ARG A 34 9.02 18.97 7.94
CA ARG A 34 8.01 20.03 8.13
C ARG A 34 6.57 19.50 7.96
N TYR A 35 6.32 18.65 6.97
CA TYR A 35 5.01 18.03 6.79
C TYR A 35 4.58 17.14 7.96
N LEU A 36 5.54 16.45 8.59
CA LEU A 36 5.30 15.66 9.78
C LEU A 36 5.01 16.53 11.00
N SER A 37 5.83 17.55 11.27
CA SER A 37 5.65 18.44 12.41
C SER A 37 4.34 19.23 12.34
N GLU A 38 3.98 19.71 11.14
CA GLU A 38 2.71 20.44 10.91
C GLU A 38 1.51 19.50 10.74
N LYS A 39 1.72 18.18 10.74
CA LYS A 39 0.72 17.16 10.39
C LYS A 39 -0.02 17.46 9.08
N ARG A 40 0.65 18.08 8.10
CA ARG A 40 0.04 18.57 6.85
C ARG A 40 0.79 18.06 5.63
N LYS A 41 0.05 17.55 4.64
CA LYS A 41 0.58 17.17 3.32
C LYS A 41 0.22 18.19 2.24
N PRO A 42 1.02 18.28 1.15
CA PRO A 42 0.66 19.04 -0.05
C PRO A 42 -0.71 18.66 -0.59
N ALA A 43 -1.49 19.64 -1.02
CA ALA A 43 -2.78 19.41 -1.69
C ALA A 43 -2.61 18.52 -2.95
N ALA A 44 -1.48 18.64 -3.64
CA ALA A 44 -1.15 17.80 -4.79
C ALA A 44 -1.11 16.29 -4.44
N TRP A 45 -0.73 15.91 -3.22
CA TRP A 45 -0.67 14.49 -2.80
C TRP A 45 -2.05 13.89 -2.51
N LYS A 46 -3.07 14.74 -2.31
CA LYS A 46 -4.46 14.29 -2.22
C LYS A 46 -4.97 13.81 -3.56
N LYS A 47 -4.46 14.35 -4.68
CA LYS A 47 -4.82 13.95 -6.05
C LYS A 47 -4.05 12.69 -6.45
N SER A 48 -4.70 11.83 -7.21
CA SER A 48 -4.07 10.65 -7.81
C SER A 48 -4.84 10.18 -9.04
N ARG A 49 -4.17 9.42 -9.91
CA ARG A 49 -4.79 8.86 -11.11
C ARG A 49 -4.94 7.35 -10.95
N THR A 50 -6.14 6.83 -11.06
CA THR A 50 -6.42 5.39 -11.03
C THR A 50 -6.61 4.88 -12.45
N ILE A 51 -5.92 3.80 -12.78
CA ILE A 51 -6.07 3.04 -14.02
C ILE A 51 -6.67 1.67 -13.68
N LEU A 52 -7.46 1.11 -14.59
CA LEU A 52 -8.05 -0.23 -14.42
C LEU A 52 -7.16 -1.26 -15.14
N LEU A 53 -6.69 -2.28 -14.42
CA LEU A 53 -5.95 -3.38 -15.02
C LEU A 53 -6.84 -4.61 -15.13
N MET A 54 -7.06 -5.11 -16.33
CA MET A 54 -7.86 -6.33 -16.53
C MET A 54 -7.18 -7.52 -15.85
N LYS A 55 -7.93 -8.30 -15.08
CA LYS A 55 -7.42 -9.52 -14.42
C LYS A 55 -7.64 -10.75 -15.29
N LYS A 56 -8.90 -11.15 -15.48
CA LYS A 56 -9.34 -12.29 -16.31
C LYS A 56 -10.87 -12.25 -16.45
N GLY A 57 -11.42 -12.92 -17.46
CA GLY A 57 -12.87 -13.02 -17.68
C GLY A 57 -13.40 -11.98 -18.66
N ASP A 58 -14.71 -11.72 -18.58
CA ASP A 58 -15.43 -10.78 -19.44
C ASP A 58 -14.95 -9.32 -19.28
N PRO A 59 -14.47 -8.66 -20.37
CA PRO A 59 -14.08 -7.25 -20.39
C PRO A 59 -15.19 -6.25 -20.08
N GLU A 60 -16.46 -6.60 -20.23
CA GLU A 60 -17.57 -5.68 -19.93
C GLU A 60 -17.87 -5.62 -18.42
N ASN A 61 -17.50 -6.68 -17.69
CA ASN A 61 -17.70 -6.75 -16.26
C ASN A 61 -16.59 -6.01 -15.48
N LEU A 62 -16.94 -4.85 -14.91
CA LEU A 62 -16.03 -4.00 -14.13
C LEU A 62 -15.37 -4.73 -12.93
N SER A 63 -16.00 -5.76 -12.37
CA SER A 63 -15.42 -6.53 -11.25
C SER A 63 -14.21 -7.36 -11.65
N ASN A 64 -14.00 -7.59 -12.95
CA ASN A 64 -12.83 -8.27 -13.51
C ASN A 64 -11.61 -7.35 -13.63
N TYR A 65 -11.75 -6.06 -13.32
CA TYR A 65 -10.65 -5.10 -13.31
C TYR A 65 -10.13 -4.84 -11.90
N ARG A 66 -8.81 -4.70 -11.80
CA ARG A 66 -8.12 -4.23 -10.60
C ARG A 66 -7.81 -2.74 -10.73
N PRO A 67 -8.32 -1.87 -9.83
CA PRO A 67 -7.89 -0.48 -9.79
C PRO A 67 -6.44 -0.38 -9.30
N ILE A 68 -5.61 0.34 -10.04
CA ILE A 68 -4.23 0.68 -9.66
C ILE A 68 -4.11 2.19 -9.60
N THR A 69 -3.72 2.70 -8.43
CA THR A 69 -3.57 4.15 -8.22
C THR A 69 -2.13 4.59 -8.44
N LEU A 70 -1.95 5.49 -9.41
CA LEU A 70 -0.72 6.21 -9.70
C LEU A 70 -0.62 7.44 -8.79
N LEU A 71 0.11 7.27 -7.71
CA LEU A 71 0.45 8.33 -6.76
C LEU A 71 1.64 9.17 -7.24
N SER A 72 1.68 10.42 -6.80
CA SER A 72 2.85 11.30 -6.89
C SER A 72 4.13 10.59 -6.42
N GLN A 73 5.23 10.80 -7.14
CA GLN A 73 6.49 10.16 -6.80
C GLN A 73 7.08 10.72 -5.50
N THR A 74 6.90 12.02 -5.25
CA THR A 74 7.32 12.65 -3.98
C THR A 74 6.50 12.12 -2.80
N TYR A 75 5.20 11.86 -2.99
CA TYR A 75 4.36 11.25 -1.97
C TYR A 75 4.83 9.82 -1.64
N LYS A 76 5.09 8.97 -2.65
CA LYS A 76 5.60 7.62 -2.43
C LYS A 76 6.93 7.62 -1.67
N THR A 77 7.83 8.54 -2.01
CA THR A 77 9.11 8.69 -1.31
C THR A 77 8.90 9.07 0.15
N SER A 78 8.04 10.06 0.43
CA SER A 78 7.70 10.46 1.80
C SER A 78 7.07 9.32 2.61
N SER A 79 6.08 8.61 2.05
CA SER A 79 5.47 7.44 2.69
C SER A 79 6.49 6.33 2.97
N ARG A 80 7.48 6.13 2.09
CA ARG A 80 8.53 5.14 2.31
C ARG A 80 9.47 5.56 3.45
N VAL A 81 9.78 6.85 3.59
CA VAL A 81 10.56 7.36 4.73
C VAL A 81 9.82 7.11 6.04
N VAL A 82 8.52 7.41 6.10
CA VAL A 82 7.69 7.12 7.29
C VAL A 82 7.65 5.63 7.57
N LEU A 83 7.36 4.80 6.56
CA LEU A 83 7.33 3.34 6.72
C LEU A 83 8.64 2.82 7.29
N ASN A 84 9.79 3.23 6.74
CA ASN A 84 11.09 2.77 7.22
C ASN A 84 11.34 3.16 8.69
N ARG A 85 10.81 4.30 9.16
CA ARG A 85 10.94 4.72 10.57
C ARG A 85 10.11 3.84 11.50
N ILE A 86 8.88 3.52 11.11
CA ILE A 86 7.94 2.74 11.96
C ILE A 86 8.08 1.23 11.79
N THR A 87 8.79 0.75 10.76
CA THR A 87 8.88 -0.69 10.46
C THR A 87 9.41 -1.50 11.64
N LYS A 88 10.37 -0.96 12.40
CA LYS A 88 10.91 -1.66 13.57
C LYS A 88 9.84 -1.90 14.64
N ASP A 89 9.06 -0.87 14.95
CA ASP A 89 7.99 -0.95 15.95
C ASP A 89 6.90 -1.93 15.51
N LEU A 90 6.53 -1.87 14.22
CA LEU A 90 5.59 -2.83 13.63
C LEU A 90 6.12 -4.27 13.70
N ASP A 91 7.39 -4.49 13.33
CA ASP A 91 8.00 -5.82 13.32
C ASP A 91 8.13 -6.43 14.73
N MET A 92 8.24 -5.60 15.78
CA MET A 92 8.24 -6.06 17.16
C MET A 92 6.85 -6.50 17.64
N PHE A 93 5.79 -5.87 17.14
CA PHE A 93 4.42 -6.18 17.52
C PHE A 93 3.79 -7.32 16.70
N MET A 94 4.20 -7.50 15.45
CA MET A 94 3.64 -8.51 14.54
C MET A 94 4.09 -9.93 14.91
N SER A 95 3.13 -10.86 14.92
CA SER A 95 3.38 -12.28 15.14
C SER A 95 4.23 -12.89 14.00
N ARG A 96 4.86 -14.05 14.27
CA ARG A 96 5.73 -14.72 13.27
C ARG A 96 4.92 -15.32 12.12
N GLU A 97 3.66 -15.65 12.36
CA GLU A 97 2.71 -16.21 11.40
C GLU A 97 2.28 -15.16 10.35
N GLN A 98 2.54 -13.88 10.60
CA GLN A 98 2.31 -12.81 9.63
C GLN A 98 3.51 -12.61 8.69
N ALA A 99 3.60 -13.41 7.63
CA ALA A 99 4.60 -13.23 6.57
C ALA A 99 4.26 -12.15 5.52
N GLY A 100 2.99 -11.77 5.44
CA GLY A 100 2.51 -10.81 4.44
C GLY A 100 3.22 -9.46 4.54
N PHE A 101 3.80 -8.99 3.43
CA PHE A 101 4.47 -7.68 3.31
C PHE A 101 5.64 -7.43 4.27
N ARG A 102 6.17 -8.48 4.91
CA ARG A 102 7.27 -8.40 5.88
C ARG A 102 8.61 -8.76 5.24
N ARG A 103 9.69 -8.08 5.65
CA ARG A 103 11.04 -8.37 5.15
C ARG A 103 11.58 -9.62 5.85
N GLY A 104 12.19 -10.53 5.09
CA GLY A 104 12.80 -11.74 5.65
C GLY A 104 11.81 -12.88 5.93
N TYR A 105 10.52 -12.70 5.58
CA TYR A 105 9.50 -13.74 5.71
C TYR A 105 9.05 -14.21 4.32
N SER A 106 8.80 -15.52 4.21
CA SER A 106 8.34 -16.16 2.98
C SER A 106 7.02 -16.89 3.20
N THR A 107 6.23 -17.00 2.14
CA THR A 107 5.08 -17.90 2.12
C THR A 107 5.52 -19.37 2.08
N VAL A 108 6.76 -19.64 1.68
CA VAL A 108 7.32 -21.00 1.63
C VAL A 108 7.35 -21.63 3.02
N ASP A 109 7.76 -20.88 4.04
CA ASP A 109 7.83 -21.37 5.43
C ASP A 109 6.44 -21.77 5.95
N HIS A 110 5.43 -20.97 5.62
CA HIS A 110 4.02 -21.22 5.99
C HIS A 110 3.45 -22.44 5.25
N ILE A 111 3.75 -22.59 3.95
CA ILE A 111 3.35 -23.77 3.18
C ILE A 111 3.99 -25.02 3.78
N HIS A 112 5.27 -24.94 4.16
CA HIS A 112 5.98 -26.05 4.77
C HIS A 112 5.38 -26.43 6.13
N ALA A 113 5.06 -25.46 6.98
CA ALA A 113 4.39 -25.71 8.27
C ALA A 113 3.03 -26.40 8.09
N VAL A 114 2.21 -25.93 7.13
CA VAL A 114 0.91 -26.57 6.83
C VAL A 114 1.11 -27.99 6.30
N ARG A 115 2.12 -28.24 5.45
CA ARG A 115 2.43 -29.60 4.97
C ARG A 115 2.81 -30.54 6.09
N GLN A 116 3.72 -30.12 6.97
CA GLN A 116 4.11 -30.91 8.14
C GLN A 116 2.91 -31.24 9.04
N LEU A 117 2.01 -30.27 9.25
CA LEU A 117 0.79 -30.49 10.04
C LEU A 117 -0.09 -31.58 9.40
N VAL A 118 -0.31 -31.51 8.08
CA VAL A 118 -1.09 -32.52 7.34
C VAL A 118 -0.43 -33.90 7.44
N GLU A 119 0.88 -33.99 7.23
CA GLU A 119 1.63 -35.25 7.30
C GLU A 119 1.54 -35.89 8.69
N LYS A 120 1.71 -35.09 9.75
CA LYS A 120 1.66 -35.58 11.14
C LYS A 120 0.25 -36.01 11.55
N CYS A 121 -0.78 -35.25 11.19
CA CYS A 121 -2.16 -35.65 11.46
C CYS A 121 -2.49 -36.98 10.75
N ASN A 122 -2.01 -37.18 9.52
CA ASN A 122 -2.19 -38.44 8.81
C ASN A 122 -1.43 -39.60 9.48
N GLU A 123 -0.17 -39.39 9.89
CA GLU A 123 0.66 -40.40 10.58
C GLU A 123 -0.02 -40.91 11.86
N PHE A 124 -0.58 -40.01 12.66
CA PHE A 124 -1.22 -40.35 13.94
C PHE A 124 -2.73 -40.58 13.85
N GLN A 125 -3.31 -40.60 12.64
CA GLN A 125 -4.75 -40.78 12.40
C GLN A 125 -5.62 -39.76 13.17
N ILE A 126 -5.12 -38.53 13.30
CA ILE A 126 -5.82 -37.42 13.95
C ILE A 126 -6.63 -36.67 12.87
N PRO A 127 -7.95 -36.49 13.03
CA PRO A 127 -8.75 -35.70 12.11
C PRO A 127 -8.26 -34.25 12.05
N LEU A 128 -8.01 -33.75 10.84
CA LEU A 128 -7.56 -32.38 10.59
C LEU A 128 -8.57 -31.63 9.71
N CYS A 129 -8.96 -30.42 10.14
CA CYS A 129 -9.74 -29.49 9.35
C CYS A 129 -8.94 -28.21 9.11
N LEU A 130 -8.83 -27.78 7.86
CA LEU A 130 -8.15 -26.54 7.47
C LEU A 130 -9.16 -25.55 6.91
N ALA A 131 -9.19 -24.34 7.46
CA ALA A 131 -10.05 -23.25 7.00
C ALA A 131 -9.21 -22.15 6.34
N PHE A 132 -9.51 -21.84 5.07
CA PHE A 132 -8.88 -20.75 4.33
C PHE A 132 -9.84 -19.57 4.18
N VAL A 133 -9.43 -18.41 4.69
CA VAL A 133 -10.24 -17.18 4.67
C VAL A 133 -9.58 -16.16 3.75
N ASP A 134 -10.34 -15.66 2.77
CA ASP A 134 -9.90 -14.57 1.89
C ASP A 134 -10.88 -13.38 1.98
N TYR A 135 -10.33 -12.18 2.12
CA TYR A 135 -11.12 -10.96 2.28
C TYR A 135 -11.36 -10.29 0.93
N LYS A 136 -12.64 -10.14 0.57
CA LYS A 136 -13.04 -9.40 -0.64
C LYS A 136 -12.65 -7.92 -0.52
N LYS A 137 -11.84 -7.42 -1.46
CA LYS A 137 -11.44 -6.01 -1.58
C LYS A 137 -10.86 -5.42 -0.29
N ALA A 138 -10.01 -6.17 0.42
CA ALA A 138 -9.51 -5.79 1.76
C ALA A 138 -8.93 -4.37 1.87
N PHE A 139 -8.19 -3.91 0.84
CA PHE A 139 -7.65 -2.54 0.85
C PHE A 139 -8.70 -1.46 0.60
N ASP A 140 -9.78 -1.78 -0.10
CA ASP A 140 -10.84 -0.80 -0.42
C ASP A 140 -11.85 -0.69 0.74
N SER A 141 -11.96 -1.74 1.56
CA SER A 141 -12.91 -1.82 2.68
C SER A 141 -12.37 -1.35 4.01
N VAL A 142 -11.04 -1.26 4.19
CA VAL A 142 -10.44 -0.93 5.49
C VAL A 142 -10.83 0.47 5.98
N GLU A 143 -11.22 0.57 7.25
CA GLU A 143 -11.51 1.84 7.90
C GLU A 143 -10.22 2.53 8.36
N ARG A 144 -10.09 3.83 8.09
CA ARG A 144 -8.88 4.59 8.43
C ARG A 144 -8.63 4.66 9.94
N ASN A 145 -9.70 4.84 10.73
CA ASN A 145 -9.58 4.88 12.18
C ASN A 145 -9.11 3.51 12.73
N ALA A 146 -9.58 2.40 12.15
CA ALA A 146 -9.09 1.08 12.52
C ALA A 146 -7.58 0.92 12.26
N VAL A 147 -7.07 1.46 11.14
CA VAL A 147 -5.62 1.46 10.86
C VAL A 147 -4.86 2.33 11.87
N LEU A 148 -5.35 3.54 12.17
CA LEU A 148 -4.72 4.42 13.14
C LEU A 148 -4.68 3.81 14.55
N ASN A 149 -5.78 3.19 14.98
CA ASN A 149 -5.86 2.49 16.26
C ASN A 149 -4.93 1.27 16.31
N ALA A 150 -4.76 0.56 15.19
CA ALA A 150 -3.81 -0.54 15.11
C ALA A 150 -2.35 -0.05 15.21
N LEU A 151 -2.02 1.07 14.57
CA LEU A 151 -0.70 1.69 14.68
C LEU A 151 -0.41 2.14 16.12
N ASP A 152 -1.38 2.75 16.79
CA ASP A 152 -1.28 3.18 18.19
C ASP A 152 -1.00 1.98 19.12
N LYS A 153 -1.73 0.87 18.94
CA LYS A 153 -1.48 -0.39 19.67
C LYS A 153 -0.09 -0.98 19.43
N CYS A 154 0.50 -0.75 18.26
CA CYS A 154 1.87 -1.17 17.95
C CYS A 154 2.94 -0.25 18.58
N GLY A 155 2.55 0.79 19.33
CA GLY A 155 3.48 1.77 19.91
C GLY A 155 4.00 2.80 18.90
N VAL A 156 3.39 2.91 17.72
CA VAL A 156 3.81 3.90 16.72
C VAL A 156 3.43 5.29 17.19
N ASN A 157 4.43 6.14 17.43
CA ASN A 157 4.19 7.50 17.89
C ASN A 157 3.37 8.30 16.86
N PRO A 158 2.21 8.88 17.21
CA PRO A 158 1.36 9.63 16.29
C PRO A 158 2.05 10.82 15.60
N SER A 159 3.11 11.39 16.19
CA SER A 159 3.91 12.46 15.57
C SER A 159 4.69 12.01 14.33
N THR A 160 4.88 10.71 14.14
CA THR A 160 5.50 10.13 12.94
C THR A 160 4.54 9.98 11.76
N LEU A 161 3.26 10.27 11.99
CA LEU A 161 2.20 10.14 10.99
C LEU A 161 1.74 11.53 10.51
N ILE A 162 1.54 11.66 9.20
CA ILE A 162 0.91 12.86 8.61
C ILE A 162 -0.61 12.67 8.71
N SER A 163 -1.36 13.76 8.98
CA SER A 163 -2.82 13.65 9.09
C SER A 163 -3.47 13.05 7.84
N SER A 164 -4.38 12.11 8.10
CA SER A 164 -5.21 11.43 7.11
C SER A 164 -6.39 12.31 6.68
N GLY A 165 -6.12 13.50 6.11
CA GLY A 165 -7.19 14.30 5.51
C GLY A 165 -7.82 13.61 4.28
N ASN A 166 -9.03 14.02 3.90
CA ASN A 166 -9.75 13.48 2.73
C ASN A 166 -8.85 13.46 1.47
N ASP A 167 -8.76 12.29 0.85
CA ASP A 167 -8.04 12.03 -0.40
C ASP A 167 -9.01 12.02 -1.58
N HIS A 168 -8.55 12.51 -2.74
CA HIS A 168 -9.33 12.63 -3.97
C HIS A 168 -8.70 11.79 -5.09
N GLY A 169 -9.48 10.87 -5.66
CA GLY A 169 -9.06 10.07 -6.82
C GLY A 169 -9.66 10.61 -8.11
N LEU A 170 -8.87 10.70 -9.18
CA LEU A 170 -9.38 10.61 -10.54
C LEU A 170 -9.35 9.17 -10.99
N GLN A 171 -10.45 8.68 -11.56
CA GLN A 171 -10.45 7.43 -12.32
C GLN A 171 -10.34 7.73 -13.81
N HIS A 172 -9.32 7.16 -14.46
CA HIS A 172 -9.25 7.00 -15.91
C HIS A 172 -9.72 5.59 -16.26
N GLY A 173 -10.79 5.49 -17.05
CA GLY A 173 -11.16 4.25 -17.73
C GLY A 173 -10.09 3.86 -18.74
N ASN A 174 -9.89 2.55 -18.98
CA ASN A 174 -9.14 2.11 -20.15
C ASN A 174 -9.90 2.54 -21.41
N GLN A 175 -9.18 2.81 -22.51
CA GLN A 175 -9.79 3.12 -23.81
C GLN A 175 -10.85 2.08 -24.22
N ALA A 176 -10.69 0.82 -23.82
CA ALA A 176 -11.66 -0.26 -24.04
C ALA A 176 -13.03 -0.04 -23.38
N LEU A 177 -13.11 0.73 -22.28
CA LEU A 177 -14.35 0.97 -21.55
C LEU A 177 -15.02 2.32 -21.90
N GLN A 178 -14.40 3.17 -22.74
CA GLN A 178 -14.90 4.49 -23.17
C GLN A 178 -15.63 5.32 -22.08
N ARG A 179 -15.15 5.29 -20.83
CA ARG A 179 -15.78 6.01 -19.72
C ARG A 179 -15.10 7.36 -19.45
N PRO A 180 -15.89 8.42 -19.14
CA PRO A 180 -15.35 9.74 -18.84
C PRO A 180 -14.51 9.74 -17.56
N LEU A 181 -13.65 10.77 -17.45
CA LEU A 181 -12.88 11.05 -16.25
C LEU A 181 -13.82 11.43 -15.09
N LEU A 182 -13.82 10.62 -14.03
CA LEU A 182 -14.63 10.89 -12.84
C LEU A 182 -13.74 11.19 -11.64
N TYR A 183 -13.98 12.35 -11.02
CA TYR A 183 -13.47 12.69 -9.70
C TYR A 183 -14.37 12.08 -8.64
N HIS A 184 -13.78 11.42 -7.66
CA HIS A 184 -14.51 10.86 -6.53
C HIS A 184 -13.71 11.01 -5.24
N ASN A 185 -14.44 11.19 -4.14
CA ASN A 185 -13.88 11.22 -2.80
C ASN A 185 -13.70 9.80 -2.29
N ILE A 186 -12.54 9.51 -1.71
CA ILE A 186 -12.27 8.21 -1.10
C ILE A 186 -12.62 8.34 0.39
N SER A 187 -13.75 7.78 0.82
CA SER A 187 -14.22 7.82 2.21
C SER A 187 -13.63 6.69 3.07
N LYS A 188 -13.42 5.51 2.48
CA LYS A 188 -12.82 4.32 3.12
C LYS A 188 -11.75 3.70 2.23
N GLY A 189 -10.94 2.82 2.80
CA GLY A 189 -9.87 2.14 2.11
C GLY A 189 -8.57 2.94 1.99
N VAL A 190 -7.54 2.23 1.52
CA VAL A 190 -6.21 2.75 1.21
C VAL A 190 -5.94 2.66 -0.28
N ARG A 191 -5.27 3.68 -0.84
CA ARG A 191 -4.95 3.73 -2.27
C ARG A 191 -4.00 2.61 -2.64
N GLN A 192 -4.44 1.69 -3.50
CA GLN A 192 -3.62 0.57 -3.98
C GLN A 192 -2.59 1.06 -5.00
N ALA A 193 -1.48 1.59 -4.48
CA ALA A 193 -0.32 1.94 -5.30
C ALA A 193 0.64 0.75 -5.39
N ARG A 194 1.21 0.51 -6.57
CA ARG A 194 2.34 -0.41 -6.72
C ARG A 194 3.58 0.21 -6.06
N THR A 195 3.81 -0.11 -4.79
CA THR A 195 5.12 -0.02 -4.14
C THR A 195 5.79 -1.38 -4.35
N SER A 196 6.69 -1.47 -5.33
CA SER A 196 7.48 -2.70 -5.51
C SER A 196 8.31 -2.95 -4.25
N ARG A 197 8.25 -4.17 -3.72
CA ARG A 197 9.32 -4.71 -2.87
C ARG A 197 10.67 -4.56 -3.58
#